data_AF-A0A4R0DCM7-F1
#
_entry.id   AF-A0A4R0DCM7-F1
#
_cell.length_a   1.000
_cell.length_b   1.000
_cell.length_c   1.000
_cell.angle_alpha   90.00
_cell.angle_beta   90.00
_cell.angle_gamma   90.00
#
_symmetry.space_group_name_H-M   'P 1'
#
loop_
_entity.id
_entity.type
_entity.pdbx_description
1 polymer ?
#
loop_
_entity_poly.entity_id
_entity_poly.type
_entity_poly.pdbx_seq_one_letter_code
_entity_poly.pdbx_strand_id
1 'polypeptide(L)'
;MNNISKFKGFTLIELMIVIVILAIIASFAIPAYGNYVKRAHIKAAQSDVVALSLVLENTYQRTLSYPVATAANTAAVKTAFTSWKPSEDVFTYAVTSTASSYSLTATKGNCTLTMTNTSSSPSSCDTY
;
A
#
# COMPACT_ATOMS: atom_id res chain seq x y z
N MET A 1 35.53 41.01 36.96
CA MET A 1 36.11 40.62 35.66
C MET A 1 35.08 39.74 34.95
N ASN A 2 34.23 40.32 34.11
CA ASN A 2 33.22 39.53 33.39
C ASN A 2 33.76 39.17 32.01
N ASN A 3 34.16 37.90 31.87
CA ASN A 3 34.49 37.31 30.57
C ASN A 3 33.19 37.08 29.79
N ILE A 4 32.89 37.98 28.85
CA ILE A 4 31.79 37.76 27.89
C ILE A 4 32.31 36.78 26.85
N SER A 5 31.80 35.56 26.90
CA SER A 5 32.02 34.52 25.88
C SER A 5 31.53 35.03 24.52
N LYS A 6 32.47 35.21 23.58
CA LYS A 6 32.13 35.52 22.17
C LYS A 6 31.36 34.35 21.57
N PHE A 7 30.06 34.53 21.32
CA PHE A 7 29.31 33.61 20.47
C PHE A 7 29.92 33.63 19.07
N LYS A 8 30.50 32.50 18.63
CA LYS A 8 30.89 32.29 17.24
C LYS A 8 29.62 32.11 16.42
N GLY A 9 29.28 33.11 15.60
CA GLY A 9 28.20 33.00 14.62
C GLY A 9 28.60 32.16 13.41
N PHE A 10 27.62 31.53 12.78
CA PHE A 10 27.78 30.79 11.52
C PHE A 10 28.10 31.77 10.38
N THR A 11 28.99 31.41 9.46
CA THR A 11 29.28 32.24 8.28
C THR A 11 28.26 32.01 7.17
N LEU A 12 27.99 33.04 6.39
CA LEU A 12 27.10 32.95 5.22
C LEU A 12 27.65 31.95 4.19
N ILE A 13 28.98 31.87 4.06
CA ILE A 13 29.63 30.93 3.15
C ILE A 13 29.52 29.47 3.63
N GLU A 14 29.59 29.21 4.94
CA GLU A 14 29.31 27.87 5.48
C GLU A 14 27.88 27.44 5.16
N LEU A 15 26.91 28.34 5.31
CA LEU A 15 25.52 28.04 4.95
C LEU A 15 25.37 27.74 3.44
N MET A 16 26.03 28.52 2.58
CA MET A 16 25.99 28.32 1.13
C MET A 16 26.55 26.96 0.68
N ILE A 17 27.63 26.49 1.31
CA ILE A 17 28.19 25.17 0.97
C ILE A 17 27.25 24.05 1.44
N VAL A 18 26.64 24.19 2.63
CA VAL A 18 25.70 23.21 3.17
C VAL A 18 24.48 23.04 2.26
N ILE A 19 23.87 24.14 1.79
CA ILE A 19 22.69 24.05 0.90
C ILE A 19 23.03 23.42 -0.44
N VAL A 20 24.23 23.65 -0.98
CA VAL A 20 24.67 23.03 -2.24
C VAL A 20 24.81 21.52 -2.08
N ILE A 21 25.43 21.06 -0.99
CA ILE A 21 25.56 19.63 -0.70
C ILE A 21 24.16 18.99 -0.51
N LEU A 22 23.27 19.65 0.24
CA LEU A 22 21.89 19.19 0.43
C LEU A 22 21.12 19.08 -0.90
N ALA A 23 21.29 20.04 -1.82
CA ALA A 23 20.64 20.01 -3.13
C ALA A 23 21.09 18.81 -3.98
N ILE A 24 22.39 18.47 -3.97
CA ILE A 24 22.93 17.31 -4.69
C ILE A 24 22.35 16.01 -4.12
N ILE A 25 22.30 15.87 -2.79
CA ILE A 25 21.75 14.66 -2.16
C ILE A 25 20.25 14.54 -2.42
N ALA A 26 19.51 15.64 -2.30
CA ALA A 26 18.06 15.67 -2.49
C ALA A 26 17.64 15.22 -3.90
N SER A 27 18.43 15.59 -4.92
CA SER A 27 18.17 15.22 -6.33
C SER A 27 18.02 13.70 -6.53
N PHE A 28 18.84 12.89 -5.86
CA PHE A 28 18.76 11.42 -5.95
C PHE A 28 17.80 10.81 -4.92
N ALA A 29 17.71 11.41 -3.73
CA ALA A 29 16.92 10.85 -2.63
C ALA A 29 15.41 10.92 -2.87
N ILE A 30 14.90 12.02 -3.46
CA ILE A 30 13.46 12.24 -3.68
C ILE A 30 12.82 11.16 -4.56
N PRO A 31 13.33 10.85 -5.78
CA PRO A 31 12.71 9.83 -6.63
C PRO A 31 12.81 8.42 -6.01
N ALA A 32 13.92 8.12 -5.32
CA ALA A 32 14.10 6.83 -4.65
C ALA A 32 13.07 6.62 -3.52
N TYR A 33 12.81 7.66 -2.71
CA TYR A 33 11.82 7.61 -1.64
C TYR A 33 10.40 7.40 -2.18
N GLY A 34 10.03 8.08 -3.27
CA GLY A 34 8.73 7.90 -3.92
C GLY A 34 8.47 6.45 -4.34
N ASN A 35 9.48 5.79 -4.94
CA ASN A 35 9.38 4.39 -5.31
C ASN A 35 9.29 3.44 -4.10
N TYR A 36 9.99 3.75 -3.00
CA TYR A 36 9.90 2.98 -1.77
C TYR A 36 8.47 3.03 -1.18
N VAL A 37 7.87 4.21 -1.10
CA VAL A 37 6.51 4.39 -0.59
C VAL A 37 5.49 3.68 -1.49
N LYS A 38 5.61 3.78 -2.82
CA LYS A 38 4.75 3.02 -3.75
C LYS A 38 4.82 1.51 -3.52
N ARG A 39 6.02 0.96 -3.36
CA ARG A 39 6.22 -0.47 -3.05
C ARG A 39 5.64 -0.86 -1.69
N ALA A 40 5.70 0.04 -0.71
CA ALA A 40 5.07 -0.18 0.59
C ALA A 40 3.53 -0.29 0.45
N HIS A 41 2.90 0.63 -0.28
CA HIS A 41 1.46 0.59 -0.56
C HIS A 41 1.04 -0.68 -1.32
N ILE A 42 1.84 -1.11 -2.31
CA ILE A 42 1.58 -2.36 -3.05
C ILE A 42 1.63 -3.57 -2.10
N LYS A 43 2.63 -3.63 -1.21
CA LYS A 43 2.74 -4.72 -0.23
C LYS A 43 1.58 -4.71 0.77
N ALA A 44 1.14 -3.54 1.22
CA ALA A 44 -0.05 -3.41 2.07
C ALA A 44 -1.28 -3.95 1.35
N ALA A 45 -1.49 -3.55 0.09
CA ALA A 45 -2.60 -4.04 -0.73
C ALA A 45 -2.54 -5.55 -1.01
N GLN A 46 -1.35 -6.13 -1.21
CA GLN A 46 -1.18 -7.58 -1.32
C GLN A 46 -1.63 -8.28 -0.04
N SER A 47 -1.22 -7.78 1.13
CA SER A 47 -1.65 -8.31 2.42
C SER A 47 -3.15 -8.19 2.63
N ASP A 48 -3.76 -7.08 2.22
CA ASP A 48 -5.20 -6.86 2.32
C ASP A 48 -5.99 -7.85 1.45
N VAL A 49 -5.53 -8.14 0.23
CA VAL A 49 -6.13 -9.13 -0.67
C VAL A 49 -6.00 -10.54 -0.09
N VAL A 50 -4.86 -10.89 0.53
CA VAL A 50 -4.67 -12.16 1.25
C VAL A 50 -5.60 -12.28 2.46
N ALA A 51 -5.77 -11.19 3.22
CA ALA A 51 -6.71 -11.18 4.32
C ALA A 51 -8.16 -11.36 3.83
N LEU A 52 -8.51 -10.78 2.69
CA LEU A 52 -9.84 -10.94 2.09
C LEU A 52 -10.10 -12.37 1.65
N SER A 53 -9.14 -13.02 0.98
CA SER A 53 -9.34 -14.43 0.62
C SER A 53 -9.48 -15.32 1.83
N LEU A 54 -8.75 -15.07 2.91
CA LEU A 54 -8.89 -15.84 4.13
C LEU A 54 -10.33 -15.80 4.66
N VAL A 55 -11.03 -14.67 4.53
CA VAL A 55 -12.45 -14.57 4.90
C VAL A 55 -13.33 -15.46 4.00
N LEU A 56 -13.07 -15.47 2.70
CA LEU A 56 -13.79 -16.34 1.76
C LEU A 56 -13.49 -17.82 2.02
N GLU A 57 -12.23 -18.20 2.21
CA GLU A 57 -11.82 -19.58 2.50
C GLU A 57 -12.38 -20.07 3.84
N ASN A 58 -12.39 -19.23 4.87
CA ASN A 58 -13.01 -19.59 6.14
C ASN A 58 -14.51 -19.87 5.98
N THR A 59 -15.20 -19.08 5.14
CA THR A 59 -16.62 -19.30 4.86
C THR A 59 -16.84 -20.61 4.10
N TYR A 60 -15.98 -20.91 3.12
CA TYR A 60 -16.01 -22.16 2.38
C TYR A 60 -15.77 -23.38 3.28
N GLN A 61 -14.81 -23.31 4.20
CA GLN A 61 -14.55 -24.39 5.17
C GLN A 61 -15.77 -24.70 6.06
N ARG A 62 -16.63 -23.71 6.32
CA ARG A 62 -17.82 -23.87 7.18
C ARG A 62 -19.06 -24.31 6.42
N THR A 63 -19.23 -23.86 5.19
CA THR A 63 -20.48 -23.99 4.42
C THR A 63 -20.34 -24.79 3.14
N LEU A 64 -19.11 -25.19 2.78
CA LEU A 64 -18.74 -25.84 1.53
C LEU A 64 -19.11 -25.02 0.28
N SER A 65 -19.29 -23.72 0.44
CA SER A 65 -19.58 -22.80 -0.65
C SER A 65 -19.04 -21.40 -0.32
N TYR A 66 -18.58 -20.67 -1.34
CA TYR A 66 -18.26 -19.27 -1.17
C TYR A 66 -19.54 -18.43 -1.20
N PRO A 67 -19.59 -17.32 -0.45
CA PRO A 67 -20.71 -16.39 -0.53
C PRO A 67 -20.74 -15.76 -1.93
N VAL A 68 -21.88 -15.81 -2.60
CA VAL A 68 -22.05 -15.19 -3.93
C VAL A 68 -22.14 -13.68 -3.75
N ALA A 69 -21.15 -12.96 -4.24
CA ALA A 69 -21.07 -11.52 -4.11
C ALA A 69 -20.42 -10.88 -5.34
N THR A 70 -20.90 -9.71 -5.72
CA THR A 70 -20.26 -8.86 -6.72
C THR A 70 -20.17 -7.46 -6.13
N ALA A 71 -18.96 -7.08 -5.72
CA ALA A 71 -18.66 -5.81 -5.10
C ALA A 71 -17.57 -5.10 -5.90
N ALA A 72 -17.91 -4.03 -6.60
CA ALA A 72 -17.00 -3.38 -7.56
C ALA A 72 -16.08 -2.31 -6.94
N ASN A 73 -16.25 -1.98 -5.66
CA ASN A 73 -15.46 -0.97 -4.97
C ASN A 73 -15.31 -1.29 -3.47
N THR A 74 -14.33 -0.64 -2.84
CA THR A 74 -13.96 -0.89 -1.44
C THR A 74 -15.12 -0.73 -0.46
N ALA A 75 -16.05 0.20 -0.71
CA ALA A 75 -17.22 0.40 0.15
C ALA A 75 -18.17 -0.81 0.06
N ALA A 76 -18.49 -1.27 -1.15
CA ALA A 76 -19.30 -2.45 -1.38
C ALA A 76 -18.65 -3.71 -0.80
N VAL A 77 -17.32 -3.84 -0.89
CA VAL A 77 -16.60 -4.98 -0.29
C VAL A 77 -16.73 -4.96 1.24
N LYS A 78 -16.58 -3.81 1.90
CA LYS A 78 -16.78 -3.68 3.36
C LYS A 78 -18.20 -4.03 3.79
N THR A 79 -19.21 -3.73 2.96
CA THR A 79 -20.60 -4.11 3.23
C THR A 79 -20.83 -5.61 3.05
N ALA A 80 -20.26 -6.21 2.00
CA ALA A 80 -20.40 -7.64 1.73
C ALA A 80 -19.60 -8.52 2.72
N PHE A 81 -18.46 -8.01 3.21
CA PHE A 81 -17.52 -8.72 4.08
C PHE A 81 -17.16 -7.85 5.29
N THR A 82 -18.05 -7.77 6.28
CA THR A 82 -17.92 -6.87 7.44
C THR A 82 -16.71 -7.15 8.34
N SER A 83 -16.21 -8.38 8.31
CA SER A 83 -15.01 -8.80 9.06
C SER A 83 -13.70 -8.38 8.39
N TRP A 84 -13.76 -7.87 7.16
CA TRP A 84 -12.59 -7.41 6.42
C TRP A 84 -12.60 -5.88 6.26
N LYS A 85 -11.43 -5.27 6.38
CA LYS A 85 -11.19 -3.85 6.09
C LYS A 85 -9.78 -3.69 5.51
N PRO A 86 -9.57 -2.79 4.56
CA PRO A 86 -8.24 -2.51 4.05
C PRO A 86 -7.40 -1.79 5.11
N SER A 87 -6.09 -1.99 5.08
CA SER A 87 -5.13 -1.31 5.97
C SER A 87 -4.95 0.16 5.59
N GLU A 88 -5.15 0.50 4.32
CA GLU A 88 -5.00 1.86 3.78
C GLU A 88 -6.06 2.17 2.71
N ASP A 89 -6.37 3.44 2.50
CA ASP A 89 -7.31 3.91 1.46
C ASP A 89 -6.59 4.37 0.18
N VAL A 90 -5.63 3.57 -0.28
CA VAL A 90 -4.82 3.88 -1.47
C VAL A 90 -5.32 3.12 -2.70
N PHE A 91 -5.62 1.84 -2.53
CA PHE A 91 -6.12 0.92 -3.57
C PHE A 91 -7.64 0.79 -3.52
N THR A 92 -8.25 0.54 -4.69
CA THR A 92 -9.66 0.18 -4.79
C THR A 92 -9.79 -1.33 -4.84
N TYR A 93 -10.56 -1.90 -3.91
CA TYR A 93 -10.77 -3.34 -3.81
C TYR A 93 -12.10 -3.74 -4.44
N ALA A 94 -12.11 -4.87 -5.14
CA ALA A 94 -13.31 -5.46 -5.70
C ALA A 94 -13.30 -6.99 -5.55
N VAL A 95 -14.49 -7.56 -5.50
CA VAL A 95 -14.74 -9.01 -5.34
C VAL A 95 -15.78 -9.45 -6.35
N THR A 96 -15.50 -10.54 -7.03
CA THR A 96 -16.49 -11.31 -7.78
C THR A 96 -16.38 -12.76 -7.33
N SER A 97 -17.40 -13.28 -6.65
CA SER A 97 -17.45 -14.65 -6.16
C SER A 97 -18.72 -15.38 -6.61
N THR A 98 -18.56 -16.66 -6.94
CA THR A 98 -19.62 -17.63 -7.20
C THR A 98 -19.61 -18.66 -6.07
N ALA A 99 -20.53 -19.63 -6.08
CA ALA A 99 -20.57 -20.69 -5.07
C ALA A 99 -19.27 -21.54 -5.00
N SER A 100 -18.48 -21.57 -6.08
CA SER A 100 -17.32 -22.47 -6.26
C SER A 100 -16.00 -21.77 -6.56
N SER A 101 -16.01 -20.46 -6.82
CA SER A 101 -14.80 -19.71 -7.17
C SER A 101 -14.91 -18.25 -6.76
N TYR A 102 -13.76 -17.57 -6.66
CA TYR A 102 -13.73 -16.13 -6.50
C TYR A 102 -12.55 -15.51 -7.24
N SER A 103 -12.71 -14.21 -7.51
CA SER A 103 -11.68 -13.30 -7.98
C SER A 103 -11.71 -12.03 -7.13
N LEU A 104 -10.57 -11.73 -6.53
CA LEU A 104 -10.33 -10.53 -5.72
C LEU A 104 -9.36 -9.65 -6.49
N THR A 105 -9.65 -8.36 -6.56
CA THR A 105 -8.76 -7.40 -7.21
C THR A 105 -8.50 -6.19 -6.33
N ALA A 106 -7.27 -5.70 -6.32
CA ALA A 106 -6.90 -4.40 -5.78
C ALA A 106 -6.26 -3.56 -6.90
N THR A 107 -6.87 -2.43 -7.24
CA THR A 107 -6.45 -1.59 -8.37
C THR A 107 -6.07 -0.18 -7.93
N LYS A 108 -4.93 0.30 -8.43
CA LYS A 108 -4.50 1.70 -8.36
C LYS A 108 -3.80 2.08 -9.66
N GLY A 109 -4.34 3.04 -10.40
CA GLY A 109 -3.76 3.45 -11.69
C GLY A 109 -3.69 2.27 -12.67
N ASN A 110 -2.51 1.99 -13.19
CA ASN A 110 -2.25 0.84 -14.08
C ASN A 110 -1.88 -0.46 -13.33
N CYS A 111 -1.79 -0.42 -12.01
CA CYS A 111 -1.45 -1.58 -11.18
C CYS A 111 -2.72 -2.29 -10.72
N THR A 112 -2.85 -3.56 -11.09
CA THR A 112 -3.94 -4.42 -10.60
C THR A 112 -3.34 -5.70 -10.03
N LEU A 113 -3.56 -5.88 -8.73
CA LEU A 113 -3.28 -7.13 -8.02
C LEU A 113 -4.53 -8.00 -8.11
N THR A 114 -4.36 -9.25 -8.53
CA THR A 114 -5.46 -10.21 -8.68
C THR A 114 -5.14 -11.46 -7.90
N MET A 115 -6.14 -12.01 -7.21
CA MET A 115 -6.03 -13.30 -6.55
C MET A 115 -7.33 -14.09 -6.71
N THR A 116 -7.18 -15.39 -6.98
CA THR A 116 -8.31 -16.31 -7.19
C THR A 116 -8.24 -17.47 -6.22
N ASN A 117 -9.29 -18.29 -6.14
CA ASN A 117 -9.34 -19.47 -5.28
C ASN A 117 -8.30 -20.57 -5.62
N THR A 118 -7.57 -20.44 -6.73
CA THR A 118 -6.47 -21.35 -7.09
C THR A 118 -5.09 -20.72 -6.94
N SER A 119 -5.03 -19.44 -6.54
CA SER A 119 -3.78 -18.70 -6.40
C SER A 119 -3.23 -18.85 -4.97
N SER A 120 -1.95 -19.18 -4.82
CA SER A 120 -1.27 -19.19 -3.51
C SER A 120 -0.79 -17.80 -3.06
N SER A 121 -0.77 -16.83 -3.97
CA SER A 121 -0.43 -15.43 -3.71
C SER A 121 -1.12 -14.50 -4.74
N PRO A 122 -1.29 -13.20 -4.42
CA PRO A 122 -1.75 -12.22 -5.41
C PRO A 122 -0.72 -12.05 -6.54
N SER A 123 -1.19 -11.63 -7.72
CA SER A 123 -0.31 -11.27 -8.83
C SER A 123 0.69 -10.16 -8.43
N SER A 124 1.85 -10.15 -9.09
CA SER A 124 2.85 -9.12 -8.87
C SER A 124 2.49 -7.82 -9.60
N CYS A 125 2.92 -6.71 -9.02
CA CYS A 125 2.91 -5.40 -9.64
C CYS A 125 4.09 -4.59 -9.09
N ASP A 126 4.86 -3.95 -9.96
CA ASP A 126 6.08 -3.23 -9.54
C ASP A 126 5.85 -1.73 -9.31
N THR A 127 4.90 -1.12 -10.00
CA THR A 127 4.64 0.34 -9.95
C THR A 127 3.23 0.72 -10.40
N TYR A 128 2.76 1.89 -9.93
CA TYR A 128 1.58 2.62 -10.44
C TYR A 128 1.81 4.12 -10.58
#